data_AF-A0A485NIB4-F1
#
_entry.id   AF-A0A485NIB4-F1
#
_cell.length_a   1.000
_cell.length_b   1.000
_cell.length_c   1.000
_cell.angle_alpha   90.00
_cell.angle_beta   90.00
_cell.angle_gamma   90.00
#
_symmetry.space_group_name_H-M   'P 1'
#
loop_
_entity.id
_entity.type
_entity.pdbx_description
1 polymer ?
#
loop_
_entity_poly.entity_id
_entity_poly.type
_entity_poly.pdbx_seq_one_letter_code
_entity_poly.pdbx_strand_id
1 'polypeptide(L)' 'MAIKDTAKTPMEPEVAIHQIRITLTSHKVKSLEKVCADLIRGAKKKNLKVKGPVQMPTKTLRITTRKTPCGERSKT' A
#
# COMPACT_ATOMS: atom_id res chain seq x y z
N MET A 1 -0.95 -54.90 -27.22
CA MET A 1 -1.74 -55.09 -25.98
C MET A 1 -1.40 -53.93 -25.06
N ALA A 2 -2.25 -53.09 -24.51
CA ALA A 2 -3.63 -52.71 -24.72
C ALA A 2 -3.74 -51.35 -23.98
N ILE A 3 -4.25 -50.32 -24.65
CA ILE A 3 -5.09 -49.23 -24.15
C ILE A 3 -5.29 -49.10 -22.62
N LYS A 4 -5.03 -47.89 -22.09
CA LYS A 4 -6.10 -47.11 -21.47
C LYS A 4 -5.80 -45.61 -21.39
N ASP A 5 -6.43 -44.86 -22.27
CA ASP A 5 -6.77 -43.46 -22.09
C ASP A 5 -7.49 -43.25 -20.76
N THR A 6 -7.04 -42.28 -19.98
CA THR A 6 -7.93 -41.58 -19.04
C THR A 6 -7.66 -40.09 -19.17
N ALA A 7 -8.57 -39.45 -19.89
CA ALA A 7 -8.73 -38.01 -19.89
C ALA A 7 -8.75 -37.46 -18.46
N LYS A 8 -7.87 -36.51 -18.17
CA LYS A 8 -7.96 -35.68 -16.97
C LYS A 8 -7.98 -34.22 -17.42
N THR A 9 -9.21 -33.72 -17.51
CA THR A 9 -9.73 -32.36 -17.26
C THR A 9 -8.89 -31.18 -17.77
N PRO A 10 -9.47 -30.23 -18.53
CA PRO A 10 -8.76 -29.01 -18.94
C PRO A 10 -8.13 -28.35 -17.72
N MET A 11 -6.83 -28.08 -17.81
CA MET A 11 -6.10 -27.25 -16.86
C MET A 11 -6.89 -25.95 -16.71
N GLU A 12 -7.60 -25.84 -15.59
CA GLU A 12 -8.11 -24.59 -15.06
C GLU A 12 -6.97 -23.57 -15.20
N PRO A 13 -7.22 -22.37 -15.75
CA PRO A 13 -6.18 -21.37 -15.90
C PRO A 13 -5.58 -21.15 -14.53
N GLU A 14 -4.30 -21.52 -14.36
CA GLU A 14 -3.60 -21.28 -13.10
C GLU A 14 -3.70 -19.79 -12.81
N VAL A 15 -4.58 -19.43 -11.87
CA VAL A 15 -4.91 -18.04 -11.60
C VAL A 15 -3.63 -17.41 -11.06
N ALA A 16 -2.94 -16.65 -11.90
CA ALA A 16 -1.71 -15.99 -11.56
C ALA A 16 -1.91 -15.23 -10.24
N ILE A 17 -1.21 -15.64 -9.19
CA ILE A 17 -1.34 -15.04 -7.87
C ILE A 17 -0.67 -13.67 -7.91
N HIS A 18 -1.47 -12.63 -8.16
CA HIS A 18 -0.99 -11.26 -8.16
C HIS A 18 -0.73 -10.77 -6.74
N GLN A 19 0.55 -10.55 -6.43
CA GLN A 19 0.96 -9.93 -5.17
C GLN A 19 0.94 -8.40 -5.32
N ILE A 20 -0.04 -7.75 -4.69
CA ILE A 20 -0.22 -6.29 -4.76
C ILE A 20 0.38 -5.64 -3.51
N ARG A 21 1.11 -4.54 -3.69
CA ARG A 21 1.55 -3.65 -2.59
C ARG A 21 0.75 -2.37 -2.63
N ILE A 22 0.06 -2.06 -1.53
CA ILE A 22 -0.71 -0.83 -1.38
C ILE A 22 0.10 0.13 -0.50
N THR A 23 0.42 1.32 -1.03
CA THR A 23 1.08 2.38 -0.26
C THR A 23 0.05 3.47 0.05
N LEU A 24 -0.20 3.71 1.34
CA LEU A 24 -1.11 4.77 1.80
C LEU A 24 -0.28 5.96 2.28
N THR A 25 -0.50 7.14 1.68
CA THR A 25 0.18 8.38 2.06
C THR A 25 -0.85 9.44 2.45
N SER A 26 -0.67 10.05 3.61
CA SER A 26 -1.50 11.17 4.06
C SER A 26 -0.72 12.06 5.03
N HIS A 27 -1.16 13.31 5.18
CA HIS A 27 -0.65 14.23 6.20
C HIS A 27 -1.29 14.01 7.58
N LYS A 28 -2.47 13.35 7.63
CA LYS A 28 -3.26 13.17 8.86
C LYS A 28 -3.17 11.71 9.35
N VAL A 29 -2.48 11.51 10.48
CA VAL A 29 -2.22 10.16 11.04
C VAL A 29 -3.51 9.43 11.42
N LYS A 30 -4.42 10.09 12.16
CA LYS A 30 -5.67 9.47 12.64
C LYS A 30 -6.56 8.92 11.51
N SER A 31 -6.68 9.66 10.40
CA SER A 31 -7.44 9.20 9.24
C SER A 31 -6.74 8.05 8.52
N LEU A 32 -5.41 8.08 8.45
CA LEU A 32 -4.62 7.02 7.80
C LEU A 32 -4.75 5.69 8.55
N GLU A 33 -4.68 5.73 9.88
CA GLU A 33 -4.84 4.56 10.74
C GLU A 33 -6.24 3.94 10.62
N LYS A 34 -7.29 4.78 10.61
CA LYS A 34 -8.67 4.31 10.42
C LYS A 34 -8.84 3.58 9.09
N VAL A 35 -8.40 4.19 8.00
CA VAL A 35 -8.49 3.59 6.65
C VAL A 35 -7.67 2.31 6.55
N CYS A 36 -6.47 2.29 7.12
CA CYS A 36 -5.62 1.10 7.15
C CYS A 36 -6.29 -0.07 7.90
N ALA A 37 -6.88 0.20 9.07
CA ALA A 37 -7.60 -0.80 9.86
C ALA A 37 -8.84 -1.35 9.11
N ASP A 38 -9.59 -0.48 8.45
CA ASP A 38 -10.77 -0.86 7.68
C ASP A 38 -10.41 -1.76 6.48
N LEU A 39 -9.30 -1.44 5.77
CA LEU A 39 -8.80 -2.25 4.66
C LEU A 39 -8.31 -3.64 5.12
N ILE A 40 -7.56 -3.69 6.22
CA ILE A 40 -7.09 -4.98 6.78
C ILE A 40 -8.28 -5.82 7.23
N ARG A 41 -9.29 -5.22 7.86
CA ARG A 41 -10.54 -5.90 8.25
C ARG A 41 -11.29 -6.43 7.03
N GLY A 42 -11.42 -5.63 5.98
CA GLY A 42 -12.07 -6.04 4.73
C GLY A 42 -11.34 -7.18 4.01
N ALA A 43 -10.00 -7.14 3.98
CA ALA A 43 -9.18 -8.19 3.38
C ALA A 43 -9.27 -9.51 4.16
N LYS A 44 -9.24 -9.45 5.49
CA LYS A 44 -9.44 -10.62 6.36
C LYS A 44 -10.84 -11.23 6.17
N LYS A 45 -11.89 -10.41 6.04
CA LYS A 45 -13.25 -10.88 5.75
C LYS A 45 -13.36 -11.64 4.42
N LYS A 46 -12.53 -11.29 3.44
CA LYS A 46 -12.44 -11.96 2.13
C LYS A 46 -11.43 -13.12 2.12
N ASN A 47 -10.87 -13.50 3.26
CA ASN A 47 -9.87 -14.58 3.40
C ASN A 47 -8.60 -14.36 2.54
N LEU A 48 -8.21 -13.11 2.29
CA LEU A 48 -6.97 -12.79 1.59
C LEU A 48 -5.77 -12.82 2.54
N LYS A 49 -4.62 -13.31 2.06
CA LYS A 49 -3.36 -13.26 2.82
C LYS A 49 -2.81 -11.83 2.83
N VAL A 50 -2.72 -11.22 4.01
CA VAL A 50 -2.26 -9.83 4.18
C VAL A 50 -0.92 -9.81 4.92
N LYS A 51 0.07 -9.10 4.37
CA LYS A 51 1.24 -8.65 5.14
C LYS A 51 0.85 -7.36 5.85
N GLY A 52 1.09 -7.29 7.16
CA GLY A 52 0.65 -6.18 8.01
C GLY A 52 1.15 -4.81 7.53
N PRO A 53 0.60 -3.72 8.08
CA PRO A 53 1.00 -2.38 7.68
C PRO A 53 2.46 -2.13 8.08
N VAL A 54 3.31 -1.88 7.10
CA VAL A 54 4.69 -1.46 7.34
C VAL A 54 4.70 0.06 7.37
N GLN A 55 5.03 0.63 8.53
CA GLN A 55 5.09 2.09 8.69
C GLN A 55 6.41 2.63 8.12
N MET A 56 6.29 3.62 7.24
CA MET A 56 7.43 4.41 6.77
C MET A 56 7.67 5.58 7.73
N PRO A 57 8.92 6.05 7.90
CA PRO A 57 9.21 7.23 8.71
C PRO A 57 8.41 8.46 8.23
N THR A 58 7.96 9.28 9.16
CA THR A 58 7.26 10.53 8.86
C THR A 58 8.24 11.54 8.26
N LYS A 59 7.93 12.03 7.05
CA LYS A 59 8.75 13.03 6.37
C LYS A 59 8.38 14.43 6.88
N THR A 60 9.33 15.11 7.51
CA THR A 60 9.17 16.52 7.92
C THR A 60 9.74 17.42 6.82
N LEU A 61 8.86 18.08 6.05
CA LEU A 61 9.28 19.02 5.02
C LEU A 61 9.44 20.41 5.62
N ARG A 62 10.65 20.98 5.55
CA ARG A 62 10.94 22.34 6.01
C ARG A 62 11.23 23.23 4.81
N ILE A 63 10.43 24.27 4.62
CA ILE A 63 10.68 25.33 3.63
C ILE A 63 11.25 26.52 4.40
N THR A 64 12.52 26.86 4.16
CA THR A 64 13.16 28.03 4.77
C THR A 64 13.12 29.19 3.79
N THR A 65 12.24 30.16 4.05
CA THR A 65 12.19 31.43 3.31
C THR A 65 12.62 32.58 4.19
N ARG A 66 13.06 33.67 3.56
CA ARG A 66 13.21 34.95 4.26
C ARG A 66 11.81 35.50 4.57
N LYS A 67 11.62 36.06 5.76
CA LYS A 67 10.34 36.67 6.14
C LYS A 67 10.01 37.89 5.27
N THR A 68 11.03 38.68 4.93
CA THR A 68 10.87 39.94 4.21
C THR A 68 11.10 39.77 2.70
N PRO A 69 10.27 40.42 1.86
CA PRO A 69 10.34 40.33 0.41
C PRO A 69 11.54 41.10 -0.19
N CYS A 70 12.03 42.15 0.47
CA CYS A 70 13.08 43.06 -0.03
C CYS A 70 14.38 42.99 0.77
N GLY A 71 15.54 43.02 0.12
CA GLY A 71 16.86 42.71 0.71
C GLY A 71 17.40 43.60 1.84
N GLU A 72 16.77 44.73 2.16
CA GLU A 72 17.22 45.65 3.21
C GLU A 72 16.56 45.36 4.58
N ARG A 73 17.16 44.43 5.33
CA ARG A 73 17.35 44.50 6.80
C ARG A 73 18.09 43.27 7.32
N SER A 74 18.90 43.52 8.34
CA SER A 74 19.76 42.62 9.10
C SER A 74 18.98 41.51 9.79
N LYS A 75 19.20 40.27 9.33
CA LYS A 75 19.00 38.99 10.04
C LYS A 75 17.91 38.95 11.13
N THR A 76 16.62 38.98 10.75
CA THR A 76 15.50 38.41 11.54
C THR A 76 14.35 37.93 10.65
#